data_AF-A0A524EIJ3-F1
#
_entry.id   AF-A0A524EIJ3-F1
#
_cell.length_a   1.000
_cell.length_b   1.000
_cell.length_c   1.000
_cell.angle_alpha   90.00
_cell.angle_beta   90.00
_cell.angle_gamma   90.00
#
_symmetry.space_group_name_H-M   'P 1'
#
loop_
_entity.id
_entity.type
_entity.pdbx_description
1 polymer ?
#
loop_
_entity_poly.entity_id
_entity_poly.type
_entity_poly.pdbx_seq_one_letter_code
_entity_poly.pdbx_strand_id
1 'polypeptide(L)'
;MDSNEMKNVLPADRPRETLYRAEDTTNPDYGYQSANELPVEYLLSNGVVSLDKPAGPTSHEVATWVRKIVKADKVGHSGTLDPAVTGILPLGLGDGTKAMQALLPAGKEYVCVMELHGKAPEEDIRRVISEFTGKLYQRPPLRSSVKRVLRVREIYYNDLLEIKGRVVLFKVGCEAGTYIRKLCFDIGEVLGVGAHMRELRRTRVGHFREDEHLCNLHDLQDAYHFWLEDGDEEEIRSYVRPIEYALQHLPEIKVRDSAVDALCHGANLAANGVLQLSTGINPGDLIVLKTLKDEAIALARSKDISDRIAKSKSGIVAEIERVLMERGRYPPLWKED
;
A
#
# COMPACT_ATOMS: atom_id res chain seq x y z
N MET A 1 9.58 -15.16 -19.38
CA MET A 1 8.89 -13.90 -19.06
C MET A 1 8.56 -13.25 -20.38
N ASP A 2 7.28 -13.26 -20.74
CA ASP A 2 6.81 -12.79 -22.03
C ASP A 2 6.98 -11.27 -22.12
N SER A 3 7.32 -10.78 -23.31
CA SER A 3 7.54 -9.34 -23.58
C SER A 3 6.31 -8.45 -23.34
N ASN A 4 5.14 -9.05 -23.08
CA ASN A 4 3.89 -8.37 -22.76
C ASN A 4 3.67 -8.16 -21.24
N GLU A 5 4.43 -8.84 -20.36
CA GLU A 5 4.32 -8.71 -18.89
C GLU A 5 5.01 -7.44 -18.34
N MET A 6 5.78 -6.72 -19.17
CA MET A 6 6.50 -5.50 -18.77
C MET A 6 5.79 -4.19 -19.16
N LYS A 7 4.50 -4.23 -19.52
CA LYS A 7 3.70 -3.00 -19.64
C LYS A 7 3.02 -2.73 -18.29
N ASN A 8 3.00 -1.47 -17.88
CA ASN A 8 2.28 -0.99 -16.69
C ASN A 8 2.88 -1.42 -15.33
N VAL A 9 4.19 -1.19 -15.15
CA VAL A 9 4.93 -1.51 -13.91
C VAL A 9 4.94 -0.32 -12.95
N LEU A 10 4.52 -0.54 -11.70
CA LEU A 10 4.68 0.43 -10.60
C LEU A 10 5.99 0.18 -9.85
N PRO A 11 6.51 1.16 -9.08
CA PRO A 11 7.68 0.92 -8.23
C PRO A 11 7.53 -0.26 -7.26
N ALA A 12 6.30 -0.58 -6.86
CA ALA A 12 5.99 -1.71 -5.98
C ALA A 12 6.28 -3.09 -6.62
N ASP A 13 6.26 -3.20 -7.95
CA ASP A 13 6.50 -4.46 -8.68
C ASP A 13 7.98 -4.78 -8.87
N ARG A 14 8.88 -3.84 -8.55
CA ARG A 14 10.31 -4.03 -8.80
C ARG A 14 10.83 -5.15 -7.90
N PRO A 15 11.35 -6.24 -8.47
CA PRO A 15 11.87 -7.35 -7.67
C PRO A 15 13.05 -6.88 -6.84
N ARG A 16 13.21 -7.47 -5.66
CA ARG A 16 14.36 -7.27 -4.78
C ARG A 16 14.98 -8.61 -4.48
N GLU A 17 16.30 -8.63 -4.47
CA GLU A 17 17.07 -9.81 -4.03
C GLU A 17 17.32 -9.72 -2.53
N THR A 18 17.58 -10.86 -1.90
CA THR A 18 17.91 -10.93 -0.47
C THR A 18 19.42 -11.04 -0.29
N LEU A 19 20.00 -10.14 0.48
CA LEU A 19 21.36 -10.26 1.01
C LEU A 19 21.31 -11.00 2.34
N TYR A 20 22.17 -12.01 2.49
CA TYR A 20 22.35 -12.76 3.72
C TYR A 20 23.57 -12.23 4.45
N ARG A 21 23.37 -11.75 5.68
CA ARG A 21 24.44 -11.21 6.52
C ARG A 21 24.93 -12.24 7.54
N ALA A 22 24.00 -12.97 8.16
CA ALA A 22 24.29 -14.00 9.14
C ALA A 22 23.17 -15.03 9.16
N GLU A 23 23.51 -16.25 9.58
CA GLU A 23 22.55 -17.30 9.86
C GLU A 23 22.18 -17.28 11.35
N ASP A 24 20.91 -17.59 11.62
CA ASP A 24 20.37 -17.82 12.96
C ASP A 24 19.08 -18.64 12.82
N THR A 25 18.62 -19.18 13.94
CA THR A 25 17.35 -19.89 14.04
C THR A 25 16.29 -19.03 14.74
N THR A 26 15.02 -19.35 14.53
CA THR A 26 13.91 -18.74 15.28
C THR A 26 13.28 -19.79 16.17
N ASN A 27 12.94 -19.43 17.41
CA ASN A 27 12.34 -20.37 18.35
C ASN A 27 10.86 -20.62 17.95
N PRO A 28 10.43 -21.88 17.76
CA PRO A 28 9.04 -22.19 17.44
C PRO A 28 8.04 -21.76 18.52
N ASP A 29 8.45 -21.55 19.77
CA ASP A 29 7.53 -21.19 20.87
C ASP A 29 7.18 -19.68 20.90
N TYR A 30 7.88 -18.84 20.13
CA TYR A 30 7.62 -17.39 20.07
C TYR A 30 6.83 -17.03 18.82
N GLY A 31 6.06 -15.94 18.82
CA GLY A 31 5.38 -15.51 17.60
C GLY A 31 4.36 -16.53 17.05
N TYR A 32 3.85 -16.29 15.85
CA TYR A 32 3.03 -17.24 15.08
C TYR A 32 3.90 -18.00 14.06
N GLN A 33 3.64 -19.28 13.76
CA GLN A 33 4.46 -19.98 12.77
C GLN A 33 4.11 -19.57 11.34
N SER A 34 2.86 -19.17 11.11
CA SER A 34 2.42 -18.71 9.79
C SER A 34 1.23 -17.76 9.90
N ALA A 35 1.01 -16.99 8.84
CA ALA A 35 -0.18 -16.15 8.68
C ALA A 35 -1.50 -16.94 8.80
N ASN A 36 -1.50 -18.24 8.48
CA ASN A 36 -2.70 -19.08 8.54
C ASN A 36 -3.08 -19.47 9.98
N GLU A 37 -2.14 -19.41 10.92
CA GLU A 37 -2.39 -19.71 12.34
C GLU A 37 -2.95 -18.53 13.12
N LEU A 38 -3.01 -17.34 12.51
CA LEU A 38 -3.55 -16.15 13.15
C LEU A 38 -5.04 -16.37 13.48
N PRO A 39 -5.47 -16.18 14.74
CA PRO A 39 -6.89 -16.20 15.08
C PRO A 39 -7.65 -15.12 14.32
N VAL A 40 -8.91 -15.38 13.96
CA VAL A 40 -9.75 -14.37 13.26
C VAL A 40 -9.90 -13.11 14.11
N GLU A 41 -10.01 -13.24 15.43
CA GLU A 41 -10.06 -12.12 16.36
C GLU A 41 -8.80 -11.27 16.27
N TYR A 42 -7.63 -11.90 16.15
CA TYR A 42 -6.37 -11.17 15.95
C TYR A 42 -6.39 -10.40 14.63
N LEU A 43 -6.86 -11.01 13.54
CA LEU A 43 -7.02 -10.37 12.24
C LEU A 43 -8.01 -9.19 12.30
N LEU A 44 -9.10 -9.30 13.06
CA LEU A 44 -10.07 -8.23 13.22
C LEU A 44 -9.54 -7.05 14.05
N SER A 45 -8.62 -7.31 14.98
CA SER A 45 -7.97 -6.28 15.79
C SER A 45 -6.71 -5.69 15.16
N ASN A 46 -6.05 -6.41 14.25
CA ASN A 46 -4.73 -6.04 13.74
C ASN A 46 -4.61 -6.05 12.22
N GLY A 47 -5.55 -6.63 11.49
CA GLY A 47 -5.43 -6.87 10.05
C GLY A 47 -5.76 -5.68 9.15
N VAL A 48 -5.85 -5.99 7.87
CA VAL A 48 -6.18 -5.08 6.79
C VAL A 48 -7.23 -5.66 5.86
N VAL A 49 -8.03 -4.81 5.24
CA VAL A 49 -9.08 -5.17 4.30
C VAL A 49 -8.87 -4.39 3.00
N SER A 50 -8.98 -5.07 1.86
CA SER A 50 -9.08 -4.44 0.54
C SER A 50 -10.55 -4.27 0.19
N LEU A 51 -11.09 -3.06 0.33
CA LEU A 51 -12.50 -2.83 0.06
C LEU A 51 -12.72 -2.24 -1.35
N ASP A 52 -13.67 -2.77 -2.11
CA ASP A 52 -14.20 -2.09 -3.29
C ASP A 52 -15.16 -0.98 -2.86
N LYS A 53 -14.63 0.24 -2.78
CA LYS A 53 -15.41 1.39 -2.34
C LYS A 53 -16.54 1.67 -3.36
N PRO A 54 -17.81 1.77 -2.94
CA PRO A 54 -18.90 2.18 -3.83
C PRO A 54 -18.85 3.68 -4.15
N ALA A 55 -19.51 4.08 -5.24
CA ALA A 55 -19.76 5.48 -5.56
C ALA A 55 -20.87 6.04 -4.65
N GLY A 56 -20.71 7.28 -4.20
CA GLY A 56 -21.68 7.95 -3.31
C GLY A 56 -21.05 8.43 -2.01
N PRO A 57 -20.67 7.53 -1.09
CA PRO A 57 -20.11 7.90 0.21
C PRO A 57 -18.66 8.37 0.11
N THR A 58 -18.23 9.17 1.08
CA THR A 58 -16.82 9.50 1.30
C THR A 58 -16.06 8.28 1.80
N SER A 59 -14.73 8.27 1.64
CA SER A 59 -13.89 7.19 2.17
C SER A 59 -13.96 7.06 3.70
N HIS A 60 -14.23 8.17 4.41
CA HIS A 60 -14.34 8.19 5.88
C HIS A 60 -15.67 7.56 6.35
N GLU A 61 -16.76 7.78 5.63
CA GLU A 61 -18.05 7.13 5.92
C GLU A 61 -17.94 5.62 5.71
N VAL A 62 -17.31 5.20 4.62
CA VAL A 62 -17.06 3.77 4.33
C VAL A 62 -16.20 3.12 5.42
N ALA A 63 -15.11 3.76 5.85
CA ALA A 63 -14.30 3.26 6.97
C ALA A 63 -15.12 3.17 8.28
N THR A 64 -16.06 4.10 8.50
CA THR A 64 -16.97 4.07 9.65
C THR A 64 -17.96 2.91 9.57
N TRP A 65 -18.47 2.58 8.39
CA TRP A 65 -19.34 1.42 8.19
C TRP A 65 -18.59 0.12 8.39
N VAL A 66 -17.40 -0.04 7.81
CA VAL A 66 -16.55 -1.21 8.05
C VAL A 66 -16.28 -1.41 9.54
N ARG A 67 -15.94 -0.33 10.27
CA ARG A 67 -15.77 -0.39 11.73
C ARG A 67 -16.99 -0.96 12.44
N LYS A 68 -18.20 -0.56 12.03
CA LYS A 68 -19.46 -1.05 12.62
C LYS A 68 -19.75 -2.50 12.23
N ILE A 69 -19.52 -2.87 10.98
CA ILE A 69 -19.75 -4.22 10.45
C ILE A 69 -18.94 -5.23 11.26
N VAL A 70 -17.62 -5.04 11.32
CA VAL A 70 -16.72 -6.01 11.97
C VAL A 70 -16.49 -5.76 13.46
N LYS A 71 -17.25 -4.82 14.05
CA LYS A 71 -17.15 -4.38 15.45
C LYS A 71 -15.72 -4.04 15.92
N ALA A 72 -14.90 -3.50 15.02
CA ALA A 72 -13.53 -3.09 15.37
C ALA A 72 -13.53 -1.79 16.19
N ASP A 73 -12.55 -1.62 17.08
CA ASP A 73 -12.40 -0.39 17.88
C ASP A 73 -12.09 0.83 17.00
N LYS A 74 -11.30 0.61 15.95
CA LYS A 74 -10.81 1.65 15.05
C LYS A 74 -10.66 1.12 13.64
N VAL A 75 -10.93 1.96 12.64
CA VAL A 75 -10.61 1.69 11.23
C VAL A 75 -10.04 2.96 10.61
N GLY A 76 -9.03 2.80 9.76
CA GLY A 76 -8.39 3.90 9.04
C GLY A 76 -7.99 3.48 7.63
N HIS A 77 -7.97 4.43 6.68
CA HIS A 77 -7.70 4.13 5.27
C HIS A 77 -6.36 4.69 4.78
N SER A 78 -5.76 4.08 3.75
CA SER A 78 -4.46 4.49 3.19
C SER A 78 -4.51 5.54 2.08
N GLY A 79 -5.67 6.13 1.79
CA GLY A 79 -5.77 7.24 0.85
C GLY A 79 -7.20 7.50 0.40
N THR A 80 -7.64 8.75 0.59
CA THR A 80 -9.00 9.19 0.29
C THR A 80 -9.31 9.09 -1.20
N LEU A 81 -10.40 8.39 -1.52
CA LEU A 81 -11.13 8.50 -2.78
C LEU A 81 -12.26 9.52 -2.62
N ASP A 82 -12.42 10.38 -3.63
CA ASP A 82 -13.56 11.30 -3.75
C ASP A 82 -14.89 10.51 -3.71
N PRO A 83 -16.01 11.14 -3.30
CA PRO A 83 -17.30 10.44 -3.15
C PRO A 83 -17.74 9.64 -4.39
N ALA A 84 -17.59 10.21 -5.59
CA ALA A 84 -17.97 9.57 -6.85
C ALA A 84 -16.98 8.51 -7.36
N VAL A 85 -15.81 8.37 -6.72
CA VAL A 85 -14.74 7.47 -7.17
C VAL A 85 -14.89 6.11 -6.50
N THR A 86 -14.75 5.04 -7.29
CA THR A 86 -14.89 3.64 -6.84
C THR A 86 -13.55 2.92 -6.80
N GLY A 87 -13.58 1.65 -6.37
CA GLY A 87 -12.44 0.75 -6.43
C GLY A 87 -11.68 0.66 -5.12
N ILE A 88 -10.47 0.12 -5.21
CA ILE A 88 -9.68 -0.36 -4.08
C ILE A 88 -9.47 0.73 -3.03
N LEU A 89 -9.89 0.47 -1.81
CA LEU A 89 -9.65 1.27 -0.61
C LEU A 89 -9.08 0.36 0.48
N PRO A 90 -7.75 0.33 0.67
CA PRO A 90 -7.17 -0.43 1.75
C PRO A 90 -7.49 0.22 3.10
N LEU A 91 -7.98 -0.60 4.02
CA LEU A 91 -8.39 -0.25 5.37
C LEU A 91 -7.57 -1.05 6.37
N GLY A 92 -7.03 -0.40 7.39
CA GLY A 92 -6.48 -1.08 8.56
C GLY A 92 -7.52 -1.18 9.66
N LEU A 93 -7.61 -2.34 10.31
CA LEU A 93 -8.49 -2.59 11.46
C LEU A 93 -7.69 -2.50 12.75
N GLY A 94 -8.24 -1.87 13.79
CA GLY A 94 -7.61 -1.66 15.09
C GLY A 94 -6.16 -1.15 14.98
N ASP A 95 -5.20 -1.97 15.39
CA ASP A 95 -3.79 -1.66 15.34
C ASP A 95 -3.16 -1.82 13.94
N GLY A 96 -3.82 -2.51 13.02
CA GLY A 96 -3.49 -2.56 11.59
C GLY A 96 -3.55 -1.20 10.90
N THR A 97 -4.26 -0.23 11.49
CA THR A 97 -4.21 1.18 11.05
C THR A 97 -2.80 1.78 11.05
N LYS A 98 -1.87 1.24 11.86
CA LYS A 98 -0.47 1.68 11.89
C LYS A 98 0.23 1.36 10.55
N ALA A 99 -0.11 0.24 9.90
CA ALA A 99 0.46 -0.17 8.62
C ALA A 99 0.01 0.72 7.45
N MET A 100 -1.12 1.43 7.56
CA MET A 100 -1.62 2.31 6.50
C MET A 100 -0.64 3.42 6.11
N GLN A 101 0.27 3.80 7.01
CA GLN A 101 1.33 4.77 6.74
C GLN A 101 2.25 4.33 5.59
N ALA A 102 2.51 3.02 5.46
CA ALA A 102 3.33 2.46 4.39
C ALA A 102 2.70 2.60 3.00
N LEU A 103 1.36 2.61 2.93
CA LEU A 103 0.60 2.66 1.69
C LEU A 103 0.33 4.09 1.19
N LEU A 104 0.40 5.09 2.07
CA LEU A 104 0.22 6.50 1.71
C LEU A 104 1.15 6.93 0.55
N PRO A 105 2.48 6.67 0.59
CA PRO A 105 3.38 7.02 -0.51
C PRO A 105 3.39 6.02 -1.67
N ALA A 106 2.75 4.85 -1.52
CA ALA A 106 2.81 3.80 -2.54
C ALA A 106 2.19 4.26 -3.88
N GLY A 107 2.69 3.72 -4.99
CA GLY A 107 2.11 3.95 -6.31
C GLY A 107 0.64 3.54 -6.38
N LYS A 108 -0.11 4.20 -7.26
CA LYS A 108 -1.56 4.00 -7.44
C LYS A 108 -1.84 3.77 -8.93
N GLU A 109 -2.84 2.93 -9.23
CA GLU A 109 -3.35 2.77 -10.60
C GLU A 109 -4.83 3.12 -10.64
N TYR A 110 -5.26 3.75 -11.72
CA TYR A 110 -6.65 4.05 -11.98
C TYR A 110 -7.05 3.70 -13.41
N VAL A 111 -8.32 3.39 -13.59
CA VAL A 111 -9.02 3.46 -14.86
C VAL A 111 -9.87 4.73 -14.85
N CYS A 112 -9.68 5.56 -15.88
CA CYS A 112 -10.25 6.90 -15.96
C CYS A 112 -11.05 7.06 -17.25
N VAL A 113 -12.26 7.63 -17.10
CA VAL A 113 -13.06 8.11 -18.22
C VAL A 113 -12.94 9.63 -18.26
N MET A 114 -12.36 10.15 -19.33
CA MET A 114 -12.28 11.58 -19.62
C MET A 114 -13.27 11.94 -20.72
N GLU A 115 -13.98 13.06 -20.55
CA GLU A 115 -14.85 13.62 -21.59
C GLU A 115 -14.31 14.97 -22.06
N LEU A 116 -14.00 15.05 -23.36
CA LEU A 116 -13.58 16.25 -24.07
C LEU A 116 -14.77 17.19 -24.27
N HIS A 117 -14.55 18.51 -24.21
CA HIS A 117 -15.64 19.47 -24.45
C HIS A 117 -15.92 19.65 -25.96
N GLY A 118 -14.90 19.46 -26.80
CA GLY A 118 -14.99 19.43 -28.27
C GLY A 118 -14.49 18.12 -28.88
N LYS A 119 -14.56 18.01 -30.22
CA LYS A 119 -13.96 16.88 -30.96
C LYS A 119 -12.48 17.15 -31.19
N ALA A 120 -11.64 16.13 -31.03
CA ALA A 120 -10.23 16.15 -31.40
C ALA A 120 -9.91 14.90 -32.25
N PRO A 121 -8.94 14.98 -33.18
CA PRO A 121 -8.47 13.80 -33.91
C PRO A 121 -7.95 12.72 -32.95
N GLU A 122 -8.28 11.45 -33.20
CA GLU A 122 -7.86 10.33 -32.33
C GLU A 122 -6.34 10.20 -32.22
N GLU A 123 -5.63 10.53 -33.29
CA GLU A 123 -4.17 10.54 -33.32
C GLU A 123 -3.58 11.58 -32.33
N ASP A 124 -4.17 12.77 -32.27
CA ASP A 124 -3.79 13.80 -31.31
C ASP A 124 -4.11 13.37 -29.87
N ILE A 125 -5.27 12.75 -29.63
CA ILE A 125 -5.63 12.23 -28.31
C ILE A 125 -4.58 11.20 -27.84
N ARG A 126 -4.23 10.24 -28.70
CA ARG A 126 -3.23 9.21 -28.38
C ARG A 126 -1.85 9.82 -28.13
N ARG A 127 -1.41 10.75 -28.98
CA ARG A 127 -0.12 11.45 -28.84
C ARG A 127 -0.05 12.24 -27.53
N VAL A 128 -1.04 13.09 -27.27
CA VAL A 128 -1.06 13.94 -26.07
C VAL A 128 -1.09 13.09 -24.80
N ILE A 129 -1.94 12.07 -24.71
CA ILE A 129 -1.98 11.19 -23.52
C ILE A 129 -0.61 10.53 -23.28
N SER A 130 0.09 10.11 -24.34
CA SER A 130 1.44 9.55 -24.23
C SER A 130 2.46 10.58 -23.71
N GLU A 131 2.37 11.85 -24.13
CA GLU A 131 3.26 12.94 -23.69
C GLU A 131 3.12 13.25 -22.19
N PHE A 132 1.99 12.91 -21.57
CA PHE A 132 1.78 13.04 -20.11
C PHE A 132 2.41 11.90 -19.28
N THR A 133 3.22 11.03 -19.89
CA THR A 133 3.99 10.01 -19.18
C THR A 133 5.34 10.57 -18.72
N GLY A 134 5.70 10.33 -17.46
CA GLY A 134 6.89 10.86 -16.81
C GLY A 134 6.56 11.94 -15.76
N LYS A 135 7.53 12.82 -15.50
CA LYS A 135 7.41 13.87 -14.48
C LYS A 135 6.60 15.05 -15.01
N LEU A 136 5.52 15.40 -14.30
CA LEU A 136 4.66 16.53 -14.60
C LEU A 136 4.48 17.45 -13.38
N TYR A 137 4.07 18.69 -13.64
CA TYR A 137 3.77 19.67 -12.60
C TYR A 137 2.28 19.68 -12.30
N GLN A 138 1.91 19.56 -11.04
CA GLN A 138 0.53 19.76 -10.59
C GLN A 138 0.44 20.80 -9.49
N ARG A 139 -0.66 21.53 -9.50
CA ARG A 139 -1.15 22.27 -8.35
C ARG A 139 -2.44 21.59 -7.89
N PRO A 140 -2.56 21.20 -6.60
CA PRO A 140 -3.80 20.64 -6.08
C PRO A 140 -5.04 21.50 -6.42
N PRO A 141 -6.20 20.88 -6.66
CA PRO A 141 -7.45 21.60 -6.89
C PRO A 141 -7.91 22.34 -5.62
N LEU A 142 -8.88 23.25 -5.76
CA LEU A 142 -9.45 24.01 -4.63
C LEU A 142 -10.00 23.09 -3.53
N ARG A 143 -10.70 22.02 -3.92
CA ARG A 143 -11.16 20.97 -3.02
C ARG A 143 -10.05 19.93 -2.88
N SER A 144 -9.17 20.11 -1.90
CA SER A 144 -8.11 19.16 -1.56
C SER A 144 -7.82 19.15 -0.06
N SER A 145 -7.32 18.03 0.43
CA SER A 145 -6.89 17.85 1.84
C SER A 145 -5.45 18.29 2.10
N VAL A 146 -4.77 18.86 1.11
CA VAL A 146 -3.34 19.20 1.15
C VAL A 146 -3.11 20.65 0.73
N LYS A 147 -2.02 21.25 1.20
CA LYS A 147 -1.66 22.63 0.85
C LYS A 147 -1.54 22.79 -0.67
N ARG A 148 -2.17 23.84 -1.20
CA ARG A 148 -2.20 24.14 -2.64
C ARG A 148 -0.91 24.83 -3.10
N VAL A 149 0.12 24.03 -3.34
CA VAL A 149 1.41 24.47 -3.89
C VAL A 149 1.76 23.70 -5.16
N LEU A 150 2.59 24.27 -6.02
CA LEU A 150 3.11 23.56 -7.20
C LEU A 150 4.03 22.43 -6.75
N ARG A 151 3.85 21.24 -7.32
CA ARG A 151 4.65 20.06 -7.01
C ARG A 151 4.84 19.19 -8.24
N VAL A 152 5.94 18.46 -8.28
CA VAL A 152 6.20 17.47 -9.31
C VAL A 152 5.53 16.16 -8.92
N ARG A 153 4.89 15.49 -9.87
CA ARG A 153 4.37 14.13 -9.73
C ARG A 153 4.77 13.32 -10.94
N GLU A 154 4.98 12.03 -10.75
CA GLU A 154 5.33 11.11 -11.83
C GLU A 154 4.13 10.27 -12.27
N ILE A 155 3.88 10.24 -13.58
CA ILE A 155 3.04 9.25 -14.23
C ILE A 155 3.94 8.15 -14.76
N TYR A 156 3.81 6.94 -14.25
CA TYR A 156 4.64 5.81 -14.66
C TYR A 156 4.22 5.29 -16.04
N TYR A 157 2.92 5.33 -16.34
CA TYR A 157 2.36 4.95 -17.64
C TYR A 157 0.97 5.55 -17.83
N ASN A 158 0.62 5.82 -19.09
CA ASN A 158 -0.73 6.07 -19.56
C ASN A 158 -1.04 5.10 -20.71
N ASP A 159 -2.02 4.24 -20.52
CA ASP A 159 -2.43 3.22 -21.48
C ASP A 159 -3.83 3.55 -21.98
N LEU A 160 -3.91 4.01 -23.23
CA LEU A 160 -5.17 4.36 -23.87
C LEU A 160 -5.92 3.08 -24.25
N LEU A 161 -7.12 2.89 -23.69
CA LEU A 161 -7.92 1.68 -23.88
C LEU A 161 -8.96 1.85 -25.00
N GLU A 162 -9.70 2.96 -24.99
CA GLU A 162 -10.77 3.21 -25.96
C GLU A 162 -10.98 4.70 -26.21
N ILE A 163 -11.31 5.07 -27.46
CA ILE A 163 -11.83 6.39 -27.81
C ILE A 163 -13.19 6.21 -28.47
N LYS A 164 -14.21 6.90 -27.96
CA LYS A 164 -15.55 6.92 -28.54
C LYS A 164 -16.06 8.36 -28.63
N GLY A 165 -15.78 9.00 -29.77
CA GLY A 165 -16.15 10.39 -30.01
C GLY A 165 -15.41 11.33 -29.04
N ARG A 166 -16.11 11.86 -28.04
CA ARG A 166 -15.53 12.76 -27.02
C ARG A 166 -15.16 12.04 -25.72
N VAL A 167 -15.48 10.75 -25.60
CA VAL A 167 -15.22 9.96 -24.39
C VAL A 167 -13.95 9.15 -24.62
N VAL A 168 -13.00 9.26 -23.69
CA VAL A 168 -11.69 8.63 -23.75
C VAL A 168 -11.49 7.80 -22.48
N LEU A 169 -11.28 6.50 -22.65
CA LEU A 169 -10.99 5.56 -21.58
C LEU A 169 -9.50 5.24 -21.57
N PHE A 170 -8.85 5.45 -20.44
CA PHE A 170 -7.43 5.13 -20.28
C PHE A 170 -7.11 4.63 -18.88
N LYS A 171 -6.08 3.78 -18.78
CA LYS A 171 -5.49 3.33 -17.53
C LYS A 171 -4.24 4.16 -17.24
N VAL A 172 -4.05 4.54 -15.98
CA VAL A 172 -2.95 5.40 -15.54
C VAL A 172 -2.33 4.90 -14.25
N GLY A 173 -1.03 4.65 -14.28
CA GLY A 173 -0.22 4.36 -13.10
C GLY A 173 0.55 5.59 -12.68
N CYS A 174 0.45 5.99 -11.41
CA CYS A 174 1.01 7.26 -10.96
C CYS A 174 1.52 7.24 -9.52
N GLU A 175 2.38 8.22 -9.23
CA GLU A 175 2.88 8.51 -7.89
C GLU A 175 1.72 8.93 -6.96
N ALA A 176 1.83 8.60 -5.67
CA ALA A 176 0.87 9.02 -4.67
C ALA A 176 0.63 10.55 -4.65
N GLY A 177 -0.64 10.93 -4.53
CA GLY A 177 -1.06 12.33 -4.52
C GLY A 177 -1.12 12.99 -5.91
N THR A 178 -0.98 12.22 -6.99
CA THR A 178 -1.35 12.68 -8.32
C THR A 178 -2.86 12.90 -8.41
N TYR A 179 -3.27 14.07 -8.89
CA TYR A 179 -4.68 14.39 -9.12
C TYR A 179 -5.08 14.02 -10.55
N ILE A 180 -5.78 12.90 -10.72
CA ILE A 180 -6.25 12.45 -12.05
C ILE A 180 -7.22 13.45 -12.68
N ARG A 181 -8.06 14.11 -11.87
CA ARG A 181 -8.92 15.21 -12.34
C ARG A 181 -8.14 16.35 -13.00
N LYS A 182 -6.97 16.70 -12.44
CA LYS A 182 -6.09 17.73 -12.99
C LYS A 182 -5.37 17.24 -14.24
N LEU A 183 -4.95 15.97 -14.26
CA LEU A 183 -4.41 15.33 -15.45
C LEU A 183 -5.39 15.40 -16.64
N CYS A 184 -6.67 15.04 -16.45
CA CYS A 184 -7.68 15.16 -17.50
C CYS A 184 -7.86 16.61 -17.98
N PHE A 185 -7.88 17.58 -17.05
CA PHE A 185 -7.95 18.99 -17.40
C PHE A 185 -6.75 19.41 -18.27
N ASP A 186 -5.53 19.06 -17.86
CA ASP A 186 -4.30 19.45 -18.57
C ASP A 186 -4.21 18.81 -19.96
N ILE A 187 -4.63 17.55 -20.11
CA ILE A 187 -4.75 16.90 -21.42
C ILE A 187 -5.72 17.66 -22.32
N GLY A 188 -6.87 18.08 -21.77
CA GLY A 188 -7.85 18.88 -22.50
C GLY A 188 -7.33 20.24 -22.96
N GLU A 189 -6.53 20.92 -22.13
CA GLU A 189 -5.88 22.19 -22.48
C GLU A 189 -4.89 22.02 -23.64
N VAL A 190 -4.06 20.96 -23.60
CA VAL A 190 -3.09 20.67 -24.66
C VAL A 190 -3.78 20.31 -25.98
N LEU A 191 -4.92 19.59 -25.92
CA LEU A 191 -5.75 19.31 -27.08
C LEU A 191 -6.49 20.55 -27.62
N GLY A 192 -6.52 21.66 -26.87
CA GLY A 192 -7.19 22.91 -27.25
C GLY A 192 -8.72 22.89 -27.19
N VAL A 193 -9.32 21.74 -26.87
CA VAL A 193 -10.79 21.58 -26.80
C VAL A 193 -11.34 21.55 -25.38
N GLY A 194 -10.47 21.50 -24.36
CA GLY A 194 -10.86 21.31 -22.97
C GLY A 194 -11.34 19.89 -22.67
N ALA A 195 -11.21 19.46 -21.42
CA ALA A 195 -11.68 18.16 -20.98
C ALA A 195 -11.94 18.12 -19.47
N HIS A 196 -12.69 17.13 -19.03
CA HIS A 196 -12.89 16.86 -17.62
C HIS A 196 -12.94 15.36 -17.33
N MET A 197 -12.61 15.00 -16.09
CA MET A 197 -12.76 13.63 -15.60
C MET A 197 -14.25 13.35 -15.34
N ARG A 198 -14.78 12.36 -16.03
CA ARG A 198 -16.17 11.92 -15.93
C ARG A 198 -16.33 10.82 -14.87
N GLU A 199 -15.53 9.77 -14.96
CA GLU A 199 -15.53 8.65 -14.02
C GLU A 199 -14.08 8.24 -13.69
N LEU A 200 -13.90 7.68 -12.50
CA LEU A 200 -12.61 7.20 -12.04
C LEU A 200 -12.81 5.99 -11.13
N ARG A 201 -12.03 4.94 -11.36
CA ARG A 201 -11.93 3.77 -10.51
C ARG A 201 -10.48 3.51 -10.16
N ARG A 202 -10.17 3.31 -8.88
CA ARG A 202 -8.83 2.93 -8.43
C ARG A 202 -8.69 1.41 -8.51
N THR A 203 -7.82 0.94 -9.39
CA THR A 203 -7.60 -0.49 -9.65
C THR A 203 -6.37 -1.03 -8.90
N ARG A 204 -5.56 -0.14 -8.29
CA ARG A 204 -4.39 -0.56 -7.54
C ARG A 204 -3.91 0.41 -6.46
N VAL A 205 -3.43 -0.14 -5.34
CA VAL A 205 -2.67 0.58 -4.31
C VAL A 205 -1.48 -0.24 -3.84
N GLY A 206 -0.25 0.08 -4.26
CA GLY A 206 0.90 -0.76 -3.95
C GLY A 206 0.69 -2.19 -4.46
N HIS A 207 0.65 -3.18 -3.56
CA HIS A 207 0.34 -4.58 -3.90
C HIS A 207 -1.16 -4.91 -3.92
N PHE A 208 -2.03 -4.07 -3.35
CA PHE A 208 -3.48 -4.29 -3.43
C PHE A 208 -3.97 -4.13 -4.87
N ARG A 209 -4.57 -5.19 -5.41
CA ARG A 209 -5.13 -5.31 -6.77
C ARG A 209 -6.58 -5.81 -6.69
N GLU A 210 -7.27 -5.81 -7.83
CA GLU A 210 -8.69 -6.21 -7.89
C GLU A 210 -8.90 -7.71 -7.99
N ASP A 211 -7.86 -8.47 -8.29
CA ASP A 211 -7.86 -9.91 -8.55
C ASP A 211 -7.70 -10.75 -7.29
N GLU A 212 -7.36 -10.15 -6.15
CA GLU A 212 -7.09 -10.87 -4.91
C GLU A 212 -7.65 -10.13 -3.69
N HIS A 213 -8.34 -10.86 -2.81
CA HIS A 213 -8.84 -10.39 -1.50
C HIS A 213 -9.71 -9.12 -1.52
N LEU A 214 -10.21 -8.71 -2.69
CA LEU A 214 -11.10 -7.56 -2.83
C LEU A 214 -12.54 -7.98 -2.45
N CYS A 215 -13.14 -7.25 -1.53
CA CYS A 215 -14.52 -7.46 -1.12
C CYS A 215 -15.32 -6.17 -1.17
N ASN A 216 -16.63 -6.25 -1.37
CA ASN A 216 -17.51 -5.11 -1.15
C ASN A 216 -18.05 -5.09 0.30
N LEU A 217 -18.90 -4.12 0.64
CA LEU A 217 -19.44 -3.98 2.00
C LEU A 217 -20.39 -5.13 2.40
N HIS A 218 -21.13 -5.69 1.44
CA HIS A 218 -22.04 -6.81 1.63
C HIS A 218 -21.23 -8.08 1.89
N ASP A 219 -20.26 -8.39 1.03
CA ASP A 219 -19.39 -9.57 1.21
C ASP A 219 -18.71 -9.58 2.59
N LEU A 220 -18.19 -8.43 3.04
CA LEU A 220 -17.56 -8.33 4.35
C LEU A 220 -18.56 -8.49 5.51
N GLN A 221 -19.79 -8.01 5.32
CA GLN A 221 -20.86 -8.17 6.32
C GLN A 221 -21.29 -9.63 6.44
N ASP A 222 -21.47 -10.31 5.31
CA ASP A 222 -21.87 -11.71 5.25
C ASP A 222 -20.77 -12.60 5.83
N ALA A 223 -19.51 -12.41 5.41
CA ALA A 223 -18.35 -13.12 5.94
C ALA A 223 -18.21 -12.97 7.46
N TYR A 224 -18.43 -11.77 8.00
CA TYR A 224 -18.40 -11.54 9.44
C TYR A 224 -19.55 -12.23 10.17
N HIS A 225 -20.74 -12.29 9.55
CA HIS A 225 -21.90 -12.97 10.10
C HIS A 225 -21.72 -14.50 10.12
N PHE A 226 -21.26 -15.10 9.02
CA PHE A 226 -20.99 -16.55 8.94
C PHE A 226 -19.94 -16.99 9.96
N TRP A 227 -18.89 -16.19 10.15
CA TRP A 227 -17.92 -16.46 11.21
C TRP A 227 -18.54 -16.44 12.61
N LEU A 228 -19.38 -15.44 12.91
CA LEU A 228 -19.98 -15.31 14.24
C LEU A 228 -21.04 -16.38 14.56
N GLU A 229 -21.92 -16.67 13.61
CA GLU A 229 -23.07 -17.55 13.85
C GLU A 229 -22.74 -19.02 13.55
N ASP A 230 -21.99 -19.28 12.49
CA ASP A 230 -21.73 -20.63 11.98
C ASP A 230 -20.30 -21.13 12.30
N GLY A 231 -19.41 -20.24 12.73
CA GLY A 231 -17.99 -20.56 12.96
C GLY A 231 -17.20 -20.76 11.67
N ASP A 232 -17.74 -20.35 10.51
CA ASP A 232 -17.08 -20.46 9.22
C ASP A 232 -16.05 -19.33 9.04
N GLU A 233 -14.77 -19.69 9.01
CA GLU A 233 -13.67 -18.74 8.90
C GLU A 233 -13.21 -18.50 7.45
N GLU A 234 -13.74 -19.22 6.46
CA GLU A 234 -13.20 -19.22 5.09
C GLU A 234 -13.24 -17.82 4.45
N GLU A 235 -14.42 -17.21 4.40
CA GLU A 235 -14.60 -15.90 3.77
C GLU A 235 -13.92 -14.78 4.56
N ILE A 236 -14.07 -14.78 5.88
CA ILE A 236 -13.49 -13.70 6.70
C ILE A 236 -11.96 -13.70 6.61
N ARG A 237 -11.32 -14.87 6.55
CA ARG A 237 -9.86 -14.98 6.31
C ARG A 237 -9.46 -14.59 4.90
N SER A 238 -10.34 -14.79 3.92
CA SER A 238 -10.11 -14.33 2.55
C SER A 238 -10.11 -12.80 2.44
N TYR A 239 -10.93 -12.10 3.22
CA TYR A 239 -11.06 -10.64 3.13
C TYR A 239 -10.24 -9.86 4.15
N VAL A 240 -10.06 -10.40 5.37
CA VAL A 240 -9.27 -9.76 6.42
C VAL A 240 -7.88 -10.39 6.43
N ARG A 241 -6.91 -9.64 5.91
CA ARG A 241 -5.53 -10.09 5.73
C ARG A 241 -4.62 -9.60 6.85
N PRO A 242 -3.51 -10.29 7.14
CA PRO A 242 -2.49 -9.79 8.06
C PRO A 242 -1.88 -8.47 7.57
N ILE A 243 -1.31 -7.67 8.48
CA ILE A 243 -0.69 -6.38 8.11
C ILE A 243 0.45 -6.53 7.11
N GLU A 244 1.12 -7.69 7.11
CA GLU A 244 2.21 -8.05 6.22
C GLU A 244 1.80 -7.89 4.76
N TYR A 245 0.53 -8.18 4.43
CA TYR A 245 -0.03 -7.97 3.09
C TYR A 245 0.08 -6.50 2.65
N ALA A 246 -0.16 -5.56 3.58
CA ALA A 246 -0.03 -4.13 3.32
C ALA A 246 1.41 -3.63 3.22
N LEU A 247 2.40 -4.47 3.52
CA LEU A 247 3.82 -4.08 3.61
C LEU A 247 4.68 -4.71 2.51
N GLN A 248 4.13 -5.58 1.67
CA GLN A 248 4.86 -6.33 0.63
C GLN A 248 5.61 -5.44 -0.38
N HIS A 249 5.21 -4.17 -0.55
CA HIS A 249 5.91 -3.24 -1.46
C HIS A 249 7.17 -2.63 -0.86
N LEU A 250 7.38 -2.73 0.45
CA LEU A 250 8.53 -2.17 1.12
C LEU A 250 9.74 -3.12 1.03
N PRO A 251 10.97 -2.58 0.97
CA PRO A 251 12.15 -3.34 1.31
C PRO A 251 12.08 -3.82 2.76
N GLU A 252 12.61 -5.01 3.03
CA GLU A 252 12.56 -5.64 4.35
C GLU A 252 13.94 -5.92 4.94
N ILE A 253 14.00 -5.98 6.27
CA ILE A 253 15.14 -6.47 7.03
C ILE A 253 14.63 -7.51 8.04
N LYS A 254 15.13 -8.74 7.94
CA LYS A 254 14.87 -9.80 8.92
C LYS A 254 15.88 -9.72 10.06
N VAL A 255 15.38 -9.81 11.29
CA VAL A 255 16.19 -9.63 12.51
C VAL A 255 16.22 -10.91 13.36
N ARG A 256 17.22 -10.97 14.27
CA ARG A 256 17.31 -12.01 15.30
C ARG A 256 16.14 -11.94 16.28
N ASP A 257 15.69 -13.10 16.77
CA ASP A 257 14.69 -13.20 17.84
C ASP A 257 15.06 -12.34 19.06
N SER A 258 16.35 -12.30 19.42
CA SER A 258 16.85 -11.52 20.56
C SER A 258 16.71 -10.00 20.42
N ALA A 259 16.51 -9.49 19.20
CA ALA A 259 16.28 -8.08 18.94
C ALA A 259 14.78 -7.71 18.96
N VAL A 260 13.86 -8.67 18.79
CA VAL A 260 12.45 -8.40 18.50
C VAL A 260 11.78 -7.60 19.60
N ASP A 261 11.84 -8.05 20.86
CA ASP A 261 11.17 -7.37 21.96
C ASP A 261 11.74 -5.97 22.21
N ALA A 262 13.06 -5.78 22.06
CA ALA A 262 13.68 -4.46 22.17
C ALA A 262 13.13 -3.48 21.12
N LEU A 263 12.95 -3.95 19.88
CA LEU A 263 12.32 -3.17 18.80
C LEU A 263 10.84 -2.86 19.12
N CYS A 264 10.09 -3.80 19.70
CA CYS A 264 8.71 -3.58 20.18
C CYS A 264 8.64 -2.52 21.31
N HIS A 265 9.73 -2.33 22.05
CA HIS A 265 9.88 -1.26 23.04
C HIS A 265 10.41 0.06 22.46
N GLY A 266 10.68 0.12 21.15
CA GLY A 266 11.10 1.33 20.43
C GLY A 266 12.61 1.52 20.33
N ALA A 267 13.42 0.50 20.63
CA ALA A 267 14.85 0.55 20.36
C ALA A 267 15.11 0.63 18.84
N ASN A 268 16.16 1.34 18.44
CA ASN A 268 16.60 1.36 17.04
C ASN A 268 17.32 0.06 16.66
N LEU A 269 17.26 -0.31 15.38
CA LEU A 269 17.91 -1.53 14.91
C LEU A 269 19.42 -1.30 14.79
N ALA A 270 20.17 -2.03 15.61
CA ALA A 270 21.62 -2.14 15.51
C ALA A 270 22.03 -3.20 14.49
N ALA A 271 23.21 -3.02 13.90
CA ALA A 271 23.75 -3.87 12.85
C ALA A 271 23.77 -5.36 13.24
N ASN A 272 24.21 -5.68 14.46
CA ASN A 272 24.29 -7.05 14.98
C ASN A 272 22.95 -7.81 15.03
N GLY A 273 21.82 -7.09 15.07
CA GLY A 273 20.49 -7.67 15.02
C GLY A 273 20.04 -8.08 13.62
N VAL A 274 20.74 -7.68 12.55
CA VAL A 274 20.36 -7.98 11.16
C VAL A 274 20.81 -9.37 10.74
N LEU A 275 19.90 -10.14 10.13
CA LEU A 275 20.17 -11.45 9.53
C LEU A 275 20.11 -11.41 8.00
N GLN A 276 19.02 -10.84 7.47
CA GLN A 276 18.76 -10.76 6.03
C GLN A 276 18.21 -9.38 5.70
N LEU A 277 18.44 -8.89 4.48
CA LEU A 277 17.92 -7.61 4.03
C LEU A 277 17.70 -7.57 2.52
N SER A 278 16.73 -6.80 2.06
CA SER A 278 16.54 -6.54 0.64
C SER A 278 17.69 -5.74 0.02
N THR A 279 17.99 -6.00 -1.25
CA THR A 279 18.84 -5.12 -2.08
C THR A 279 18.12 -3.81 -2.42
N GLY A 280 18.90 -2.80 -2.82
CA GLY A 280 18.37 -1.52 -3.30
C GLY A 280 17.82 -0.57 -2.22
N ILE A 281 18.09 -0.84 -0.94
CA ILE A 281 17.77 0.09 0.17
C ILE A 281 18.73 1.28 0.09
N ASN A 282 18.19 2.49 0.24
CA ASN A 282 18.93 3.74 0.35
C ASN A 282 18.69 4.43 1.70
N PRO A 283 19.58 5.36 2.12
CA PRO A 283 19.36 6.16 3.32
C PRO A 283 18.03 6.94 3.24
N GLY A 284 17.22 6.85 4.29
CA GLY A 284 15.92 7.51 4.39
C GLY A 284 14.74 6.70 3.84
N ASP A 285 15.00 5.61 3.12
CA ASP A 285 13.94 4.72 2.64
C ASP A 285 13.15 4.15 3.81
N LEU A 286 11.83 4.12 3.65
CA LEU A 286 10.94 3.42 4.56
C LEU A 286 11.07 1.92 4.32
N ILE A 287 11.39 1.17 5.37
CA ILE A 287 11.59 -0.27 5.36
C ILE A 287 10.72 -0.94 6.43
N VAL A 288 10.45 -2.23 6.24
CA VAL A 288 9.80 -3.07 7.26
C VAL A 288 10.83 -3.95 7.96
N LEU A 289 10.81 -3.95 9.28
CA LEU A 289 11.56 -4.91 10.09
C LEU A 289 10.68 -6.13 10.33
N LYS A 290 11.20 -7.33 10.08
CA LYS A 290 10.47 -8.59 10.20
C LYS A 290 11.20 -9.59 11.08
N THR A 291 10.46 -10.50 11.68
CA THR A 291 11.05 -11.72 12.26
C THR A 291 11.49 -12.67 11.15
N LEU A 292 12.22 -13.73 11.50
CA LEU A 292 12.48 -14.83 10.56
C LEU A 292 11.21 -15.56 10.10
N LYS A 293 10.11 -15.43 10.86
CA LYS A 293 8.78 -15.98 10.55
C LYS A 293 7.91 -15.05 9.69
N ASP A 294 8.53 -14.00 9.14
CA ASP A 294 7.88 -12.99 8.29
C ASP A 294 6.84 -12.10 9.00
N GLU A 295 6.74 -12.15 10.33
CA GLU A 295 5.89 -11.23 11.11
C GLU A 295 6.49 -9.82 11.11
N ALA A 296 5.67 -8.80 10.84
CA ALA A 296 6.09 -7.42 10.81
C ALA A 296 6.24 -6.84 12.23
N ILE A 297 7.47 -6.46 12.57
CA ILE A 297 7.81 -5.89 13.87
C ILE A 297 7.54 -4.40 13.90
N ALA A 298 8.10 -3.66 12.92
CA ALA A 298 8.04 -2.21 12.88
C ALA A 298 8.30 -1.66 11.48
N LEU A 299 7.82 -0.44 11.23
CA LEU A 299 8.30 0.43 10.16
C LEU A 299 9.50 1.23 10.67
N ALA A 300 10.54 1.33 9.85
CA ALA A 300 11.76 2.04 10.18
C ALA A 300 12.30 2.82 8.97
N ARG A 301 13.17 3.80 9.20
CA ARG A 301 13.95 4.45 8.15
C ARG A 301 15.37 3.90 8.12
N SER A 302 15.82 3.49 6.94
CA SER A 302 17.20 3.06 6.76
C SER A 302 18.17 4.22 6.98
N LYS A 303 19.31 3.95 7.62
CA LYS A 303 20.41 4.91 7.80
C LYS A 303 21.50 4.79 6.74
N ASP A 304 21.53 3.69 5.99
CA ASP A 304 22.59 3.42 5.02
C ASP A 304 22.05 2.63 3.80
N ILE A 305 22.93 2.34 2.84
CA ILE A 305 22.62 1.47 1.71
C ILE A 305 22.71 -0.01 2.07
N SER A 306 21.99 -0.88 1.35
CA SER A 306 21.99 -2.35 1.58
C SER A 306 23.40 -2.93 1.76
N ASP A 307 24.33 -2.63 0.85
CA ASP A 307 25.69 -3.18 0.86
C ASP A 307 26.50 -2.79 2.10
N ARG A 308 26.28 -1.58 2.63
CA ARG A 308 26.96 -1.12 3.83
C ARG A 308 26.34 -1.75 5.06
N ILE A 309 25.01 -1.83 5.15
CA ILE A 309 24.32 -2.52 6.24
C ILE A 309 24.77 -3.98 6.34
N ALA A 310 24.92 -4.66 5.20
CA ALA A 310 25.39 -6.05 5.15
C ALA A 310 26.82 -6.22 5.71
N LYS A 311 27.69 -5.22 5.56
CA LYS A 311 29.11 -5.27 5.99
C LYS A 311 29.35 -4.67 7.38
N SER A 312 28.43 -3.85 7.89
CA SER A 312 28.58 -3.13 9.16
C SER A 312 28.60 -4.07 10.36
N LYS A 313 29.66 -4.03 11.17
CA LYS A 313 29.77 -4.87 12.38
C LYS A 313 29.06 -4.29 13.61
N SER A 314 28.84 -2.98 13.65
CA SER A 314 28.23 -2.27 14.77
C SER A 314 27.49 -1.02 14.28
N GLY A 315 26.84 -0.31 15.20
CA GLY A 315 26.11 0.93 14.93
C GLY A 315 24.65 0.71 14.57
N ILE A 316 23.88 1.80 14.58
CA ILE A 316 22.46 1.82 14.24
C ILE A 316 22.31 1.85 12.72
N VAL A 317 21.57 0.89 12.16
CA VAL A 317 21.34 0.74 10.71
C VAL A 317 19.93 1.16 10.29
N ALA A 318 18.97 1.16 11.21
CA ALA A 318 17.63 1.69 10.97
C ALA A 318 17.04 2.34 12.23
N GLU A 319 16.32 3.44 12.04
CA GLU A 319 15.63 4.18 13.10
C GLU A 319 14.14 3.85 13.09
N ILE A 320 13.58 3.46 14.23
CA ILE A 320 12.17 3.10 14.34
C ILE A 320 11.30 4.32 14.07
N GLU A 321 10.33 4.17 13.17
CA GLU A 321 9.30 5.17 12.90
C GLU A 321 7.97 4.77 13.52
N ARG A 322 7.61 3.48 13.44
CA ARG A 322 6.35 2.97 13.97
C ARG A 322 6.44 1.51 14.35
N VAL A 323 6.29 1.19 15.63
CA VAL A 323 6.13 -0.20 16.10
C VAL A 323 4.76 -0.74 15.67
N LEU A 324 4.75 -1.95 15.12
CA LEU A 324 3.56 -2.66 14.65
C LEU A 324 3.19 -3.82 15.58
N MET A 325 4.19 -4.64 15.93
CA MET A 325 4.03 -5.81 16.79
C MET A 325 3.80 -5.44 18.25
N GLU A 326 3.00 -6.24 18.95
CA GLU A 326 2.75 -6.12 20.39
C GLU A 326 3.99 -6.49 21.22
N ARG A 327 4.12 -5.90 22.41
CA ARG A 327 5.21 -6.23 23.35
C ARG A 327 4.95 -7.59 23.97
N GLY A 328 6.00 -8.35 24.24
CA GLY A 328 5.89 -9.69 24.82
C GLY A 328 5.48 -10.80 23.83
N ARG A 329 5.29 -10.48 22.53
CA ARG A 329 5.16 -11.49 21.46
C ARG A 329 6.40 -12.40 21.40
N TYR A 330 7.56 -11.80 21.65
CA TYR A 330 8.84 -12.45 21.87
C TYR A 330 9.34 -12.07 23.27
N PRO A 331 10.10 -12.94 23.96
CA PRO A 331 10.62 -12.63 25.28
C PRO A 331 11.70 -11.53 25.25
N PRO A 332 11.91 -10.80 26.36
CA PRO A 332 12.90 -9.73 26.47
C PRO A 332 14.34 -10.27 26.61
N LEU A 333 14.83 -10.99 25.60
CA LEU A 333 16.15 -11.64 25.62
C LEU A 333 17.34 -10.67 25.72
N TRP A 334 17.10 -9.37 25.50
CA TRP A 334 18.09 -8.31 25.68
C TRP A 334 18.33 -7.93 27.15
N LYS A 335 17.54 -8.48 28.08
CA LYS A 335 17.69 -8.30 29.53
C LYS A 335 18.42 -9.46 30.21
N GLU A 336 18.72 -10.52 29.47
CA GLU A 336 19.47 -11.66 29.98
C GLU A 336 20.96 -11.35 29.76
N ASP A 337 21.67 -11.14 30.88
CA ASP A 337 23.11 -10.84 30.95
C ASP A 337 24.00 -12.02 30.52
#